data_AF-A0A957YDL9-F1
#
_entry.id   AF-A0A957YDL9-F1
#
_cell.length_a   1.000
_cell.length_b   1.000
_cell.length_c   1.000
_cell.angle_alpha   90.00
_cell.angle_beta   90.00
_cell.angle_gamma   90.00
#
_symmetry.space_group_name_H-M   'P 1'
#
loop_
_entity.id
_entity.type
_entity.pdbx_description
1 polymer ?
#
loop_
_entity_poly.entity_id
_entity_poly.type
_entity_poly.pdbx_seq_one_letter_code
_entity_poly.pdbx_strand_id
1 'polypeptide(L)'
;ALKNHTRLGRETEVYLQQRHAEEVMTTPVFTVTPTTSLREALQLLVEKQIKRLPVVDADGKLVGLVGRGGILQALGRIAGLGLPL
;
A
#
# COMPACT_ATOMS: atom_id res chain seq x y z
N ALA A 1 11.20 23.59 20.20
CA ALA A 1 12.34 23.63 19.27
C ALA A 1 12.40 22.31 18.49
N LEU A 2 11.81 22.25 17.29
CA LEU A 2 11.82 21.08 16.40
C LEU A 2 11.83 21.60 14.96
N LYS A 3 13.02 21.89 14.43
CA LYS A 3 13.23 22.20 13.00
C LYS A 3 14.46 21.39 12.56
N ASN A 4 14.36 20.75 11.39
CA ASN A 4 15.48 20.25 10.58
C ASN A 4 16.02 18.82 10.87
N HIS A 5 15.16 17.80 10.85
CA HIS A 5 15.65 16.47 10.44
C HIS A 5 15.35 16.29 8.95
N THR A 6 16.36 15.84 8.20
CA THR A 6 16.37 15.55 6.75
C THR A 6 16.53 16.74 5.79
N ARG A 7 17.68 17.42 5.86
CA ARG A 7 18.42 17.60 4.59
C ARG A 7 19.10 16.26 4.33
N LEU A 8 18.60 15.49 3.36
CA LEU A 8 19.40 14.40 2.79
C LEU A 8 20.73 15.03 2.35
N GLY A 9 21.85 14.48 2.83
CA GLY A 9 23.17 14.93 2.37
C GLY A 9 23.29 14.69 0.86
N ARG A 10 24.08 15.50 0.16
CA ARG A 10 24.32 15.33 -1.29
C ARG A 10 24.68 13.89 -1.66
N GLU A 11 25.42 13.20 -0.79
CA GLU A 11 25.82 11.80 -0.96
C GLU A 11 24.62 10.84 -0.98
N THR A 12 23.62 11.05 -0.11
CA THR A 12 22.41 10.21 -0.08
C THR A 12 21.51 10.46 -1.29
N GLU A 13 21.41 11.70 -1.74
CA GLU A 13 20.66 12.04 -2.96
C GLU A 13 21.28 11.37 -4.20
N VAL A 14 22.60 11.44 -4.35
CA VAL A 14 23.33 10.76 -5.43
C VAL A 14 23.14 9.24 -5.35
N TYR A 15 23.20 8.66 -4.14
CA TYR A 15 22.95 7.23 -3.93
C TYR A 15 21.55 6.80 -4.40
N LEU A 16 20.50 7.57 -4.07
CA LEU A 16 19.13 7.23 -4.46
C LEU A 16 18.89 7.40 -5.97
N GLN A 17 19.53 8.38 -6.61
CA GLN A 17 19.40 8.63 -8.06
C GLN A 17 20.02 7.53 -8.93
N GLN A 18 20.97 6.77 -8.39
CA GLN A 18 21.68 5.70 -9.10
C GLN A 18 21.12 4.31 -8.82
N ARG A 19 20.02 4.20 -8.06
CA ARG A 19 19.39 2.92 -7.72
C ARG A 19 18.06 2.75 -8.44
N HIS A 20 17.78 1.52 -8.83
CA HIS A 20 16.54 1.11 -9.49
C HIS A 20 15.55 0.56 -8.46
N ALA A 21 14.25 0.73 -8.73
CA ALA A 21 13.19 0.21 -7.86
C ALA A 21 13.27 -1.33 -7.69
N GLU A 22 13.77 -2.04 -8.70
CA GLU A 22 13.96 -3.50 -8.68
C GLU A 22 14.88 -3.97 -7.54
N GLU A 23 15.80 -3.12 -7.09
CA GLU A 23 16.77 -3.46 -6.05
C GLU A 23 16.14 -3.47 -4.64
N VAL A 24 14.98 -2.84 -4.47
CA VAL A 24 14.30 -2.67 -3.18
C VAL A 24 12.86 -3.17 -3.18
N MET A 25 12.33 -3.61 -4.34
CA MET A 25 10.99 -4.17 -4.43
C MET A 25 10.93 -5.58 -3.83
N THR A 26 9.71 -6.04 -3.52
CA THR A 26 9.46 -7.42 -3.08
C THR A 26 8.71 -8.18 -4.17
N THR A 27 9.16 -9.40 -4.46
CA THR A 27 8.54 -10.32 -5.43
C THR A 27 8.49 -11.74 -4.85
N PRO A 28 7.43 -12.54 -5.10
CA PRO A 28 6.25 -12.24 -5.92
C PRO A 28 5.32 -11.21 -5.29
N VAL A 29 4.65 -10.41 -6.14
CA VAL A 29 3.64 -9.44 -5.70
C VAL A 29 2.31 -10.16 -5.52
N PHE A 30 1.74 -10.08 -4.31
CA PHE A 30 0.37 -10.53 -4.08
C PHE A 30 -0.61 -9.46 -4.56
N THR A 31 -1.54 -9.83 -5.43
CA THR A 31 -2.57 -8.94 -5.99
C THR A 31 -3.98 -9.45 -5.68
N VAL A 32 -4.97 -8.59 -5.87
CA VAL A 32 -6.39 -8.92 -5.83
C VAL A 32 -7.09 -8.34 -7.05
N THR A 33 -8.34 -8.73 -7.29
CA THR A 33 -9.16 -8.21 -8.39
C THR A 33 -10.19 -7.19 -7.88
N PRO A 34 -10.78 -6.34 -8.75
CA PRO A 34 -11.87 -5.43 -8.35
C PRO A 34 -13.08 -6.14 -7.72
N THR A 35 -13.25 -7.43 -8.01
CA THR A 35 -14.35 -8.27 -7.50
C THR A 35 -13.96 -9.07 -6.25
N THR A 36 -12.69 -9.05 -5.84
CA THR A 36 -12.24 -9.72 -4.60
C THR A 36 -12.93 -9.10 -3.39
N SER A 37 -13.46 -9.93 -2.50
CA SER A 37 -14.18 -9.43 -1.33
C SER A 37 -13.25 -8.71 -0.35
N LEU A 38 -13.79 -7.74 0.41
CA LEU A 38 -13.02 -7.05 1.46
C LEU A 38 -12.50 -8.01 2.52
N ARG A 39 -13.23 -9.09 2.79
CA ARG A 39 -12.82 -10.15 3.74
C ARG A 39 -11.56 -10.85 3.25
N GLU A 40 -11.55 -11.31 2.01
CA GLU A 40 -10.40 -11.98 1.41
C GLU A 40 -9.19 -11.06 1.31
N ALA A 41 -9.40 -9.81 0.87
CA ALA A 41 -8.33 -8.81 0.81
C ALA A 41 -7.73 -8.56 2.21
N LEU A 42 -8.56 -8.44 3.25
CA LEU A 42 -8.09 -8.26 4.63
C LEU A 42 -7.35 -9.50 5.14
N GLN A 43 -7.87 -10.69 4.86
CA GLN A 43 -7.22 -11.95 5.22
C GLN A 43 -5.83 -12.04 4.59
N LEU A 44 -5.70 -11.73 3.30
CA LEU A 44 -4.43 -11.74 2.59
C LEU A 44 -3.43 -10.72 3.15
N LEU A 45 -3.89 -9.50 3.49
CA LEU A 45 -3.06 -8.49 4.16
C LEU A 45 -2.49 -8.99 5.49
N VAL A 46 -3.30 -9.70 6.29
CA VAL A 46 -2.90 -10.24 7.60
C VAL A 46 -1.96 -11.44 7.42
N GLU A 47 -2.35 -12.42 6.63
CA GLU A 47 -1.59 -13.66 6.42
C GLU A 47 -0.22 -13.41 5.80
N LYS A 48 -0.13 -12.49 4.84
CA LYS A 48 1.13 -12.14 4.17
C LYS A 48 1.90 -11.03 4.90
N GLN A 49 1.37 -10.52 6.02
CA GLN A 49 1.96 -9.44 6.80
C GLN A 49 2.27 -8.17 5.98
N ILE A 50 1.49 -7.92 4.92
CA ILE A 50 1.64 -6.77 4.03
C ILE A 50 0.62 -5.68 4.37
N LYS A 51 0.98 -4.43 4.03
CA LYS A 51 0.16 -3.26 4.38
C LYS A 51 -0.84 -2.88 3.29
N ARG A 52 -0.54 -3.25 2.05
CA ARG A 52 -1.30 -2.88 0.84
C ARG A 52 -1.24 -4.00 -0.19
N LEU A 53 -2.27 -4.06 -1.03
CA LEU A 53 -2.44 -4.99 -2.14
C LEU A 53 -2.74 -4.18 -3.41
N PRO A 54 -1.96 -4.35 -4.49
CA PRO A 54 -2.35 -3.89 -5.81
C PRO A 54 -3.64 -4.59 -6.26
N VAL A 55 -4.53 -3.83 -6.88
CA VAL A 55 -5.75 -4.34 -7.50
C VAL A 55 -5.52 -4.39 -9.00
N VAL A 56 -5.60 -5.57 -9.61
CA VAL A 56 -5.38 -5.80 -11.03
C VAL A 56 -6.65 -6.29 -11.71
N ASP A 57 -6.91 -5.87 -12.95
CA ASP A 57 -8.02 -6.39 -13.75
C ASP A 57 -7.71 -7.77 -14.36
N ALA A 58 -8.62 -8.26 -15.20
CA ALA A 58 -8.51 -9.58 -15.82
C ALA A 58 -7.31 -9.72 -16.78
N ASP A 59 -6.82 -8.61 -17.34
CA ASP A 59 -5.64 -8.57 -18.21
C ASP A 59 -4.34 -8.37 -17.41
N GLY A 60 -4.44 -8.32 -16.08
CA GLY A 60 -3.31 -8.09 -15.17
C GLY A 60 -2.89 -6.63 -15.06
N LYS A 61 -3.68 -5.69 -15.59
CA LYS A 61 -3.37 -4.27 -15.51
C LYS A 61 -3.71 -3.73 -14.12
N LEU A 62 -2.81 -2.93 -13.57
CA LEU A 62 -3.04 -2.23 -12.30
C LEU A 62 -4.18 -1.21 -12.44
N VAL A 63 -5.24 -1.39 -11.64
CA VAL A 63 -6.43 -0.51 -11.62
C VAL A 63 -6.69 0.13 -10.26
N GLY A 64 -5.95 -0.26 -9.21
CA GLY A 64 -6.11 0.35 -7.89
C GLY A 64 -5.13 -0.17 -6.85
N LEU A 65 -5.29 0.32 -5.62
CA LEU A 65 -4.52 -0.08 -4.45
C LEU A 65 -5.42 -0.12 -3.23
N VAL A 66 -5.48 -1.26 -2.53
CA VAL A 66 -6.24 -1.39 -1.29
C VAL A 66 -5.29 -1.63 -0.12
N GLY A 67 -5.58 -1.04 1.04
CA GLY A 67 -4.81 -1.26 2.26
C GLY A 67 -5.72 -1.22 3.48
N ARG A 68 -5.18 -1.64 4.64
CA ARG A 68 -5.96 -1.78 5.88
C ARG A 68 -6.77 -0.53 6.24
N GLY A 69 -6.16 0.66 6.13
CA GLY A 69 -6.84 1.92 6.42
C GLY A 69 -8.05 2.18 5.50
N GLY A 70 -7.91 1.92 4.20
CA GLY A 70 -9.02 2.09 3.25
C GLY A 70 -10.18 1.13 3.51
N ILE A 71 -9.88 -0.10 3.93
CA ILE A 71 -10.90 -1.09 4.32
C ILE A 71 -11.65 -0.61 5.59
N LEU A 72 -10.92 -0.17 6.62
CA LEU A 72 -11.54 0.32 7.86
C LEU A 72 -12.40 1.58 7.62
N GLN A 73 -11.94 2.50 6.77
CA GLN A 73 -12.72 3.67 6.37
C GLN A 73 -14.01 3.27 5.64
N ALA A 74 -13.94 2.30 4.72
CA ALA A 74 -15.11 1.80 4.03
C ALA A 74 -16.13 1.18 5.01
N LEU A 75 -15.66 0.38 5.97
CA LEU A 75 -16.50 -0.19 7.02
C LEU A 75 -17.15 0.89 7.89
N GLY A 76 -16.39 1.92 8.30
CA GLY A 76 -16.91 3.04 9.07
C GLY A 76 -18.06 3.76 8.35
N ARG A 77 -17.89 4.05 7.05
CA ARG A 77 -18.93 4.64 6.20
C ARG A 77 -20.18 3.78 6.10
N ILE A 78 -20.02 2.46 5.91
CA ILE A 78 -21.16 1.53 5.76
C ILE A 78 -21.92 1.35 7.07
N ALA A 79 -21.19 1.24 8.18
CA ALA A 79 -21.77 0.99 9.51
C ALA A 79 -22.31 2.28 10.18
N GLY A 80 -22.17 3.45 9.55
CA GLY A 80 -22.50 4.74 10.18
C GLY A 80 -21.61 5.09 11.39
N LEU A 81 -20.47 4.41 11.53
CA LEU A 81 -19.51 4.68 12.59
C LEU A 81 -18.66 5.87 12.16
N GLY A 82 -18.80 7.00 12.87
CA GLY A 82 -18.01 8.21 12.69
C GLY A 82 -16.55 8.04 13.15
N LEU A 83 -15.84 7.06 12.59
CA LEU A 83 -14.43 6.86 12.84
C LEU A 83 -13.66 8.05 12.24
N PRO A 84 -12.81 8.75 13.04
CA PRO A 84 -12.02 9.87 12.54
C PRO A 84 -11.06 9.38 11.46
N LEU A 85 -10.99 10.17 10.38
CA LEU A 85 -10.22 9.92 9.15
C LEU A 85 -8.74 10.24 9.34
#